data_AF-A0A8K0L609-F1
#
_entry.id   AF-A0A8K0L609-F1
#
_cell.length_a   1.000
_cell.length_b   1.000
_cell.length_c   1.000
_cell.angle_alpha   90.00
_cell.angle_beta   90.00
_cell.angle_gamma   90.00
#
_symmetry.space_group_name_H-M   'P 1'
#
loop_
_entity.id
_entity.type
_entity.pdbx_description
1 polymer ?
#
loop_
_entity_poly.entity_id
_entity_poly.type
_entity_poly.pdbx_seq_one_letter_code
_entity_poly.pdbx_strand_id
1 'polypeptide(L)'
;MTDLLTRNNYLPVLVLLGSIFVWLLQRFIAERRHESKYNFPALVPGLPLIANAHQMPKKNQGPFLAELAKKYGEMFTIKIGGTYWVILNSQRTAIELLDKRAAKYSSRMYFPMASELVSRGNRILLMQYGDLWRSERKIIHKILNSTHMSHFEPFQDVESRALLLEYLGSPEEFYKANGRYANSVIMSFLFGKRSNFDDPYIVDLYTTSEAFVKYLMPGASLVDAFPILAKIPYFKSLQPWRWEADALYERTLAVYKRQFDELEEKRRQGTQKACFVSELLDPGAQSQFTPEQTLFIASTLLEAGSNTSRMTLDQVIAGAALFPDWVERARSELDEVCGGDAQRLPEIRDMPHLPFIKAVIKEAIRWRFVCGPERSCVLTFADRVLLRLEFHTQPHRMTNSKATIFLLALSLHGTIGA
;
A
#
# COMPACT_ATOMS: atom_id res chain seq x y z
N MET A 1 49.82 -53.84 0.63
CA MET A 1 49.88 -52.39 0.94
C MET A 1 49.25 -51.61 -0.22
N THR A 2 48.06 -52.02 -0.64
CA THR A 2 47.37 -51.57 -1.86
C THR A 2 45.86 -51.62 -1.63
N ASP A 3 45.40 -51.16 -0.46
CA ASP A 3 43.98 -51.20 -0.09
C ASP A 3 43.55 -50.01 0.80
N LEU A 4 44.31 -48.91 0.78
CA LEU A 4 44.02 -47.73 1.60
C LEU A 4 43.85 -46.42 0.81
N LEU A 5 43.95 -46.45 -0.52
CA LEU A 5 43.80 -45.25 -1.37
C LEU A 5 42.47 -45.16 -2.16
N THR A 6 41.61 -46.18 -2.08
CA THR A 6 40.32 -46.24 -2.80
C THR A 6 39.11 -45.78 -1.96
N ARG A 7 39.34 -45.10 -0.82
CA ARG A 7 38.26 -44.74 0.12
C ARG A 7 37.89 -43.26 0.17
N ASN A 8 38.23 -42.50 -0.86
CA ASN A 8 37.95 -41.06 -0.91
C ASN A 8 37.04 -40.71 -2.10
N ASN A 9 35.73 -40.81 -1.87
CA ASN A 9 34.65 -40.37 -2.75
C ASN A 9 34.56 -38.82 -2.88
N TYR A 10 35.69 -38.13 -3.04
CA TYR A 10 35.71 -36.66 -3.20
C TYR A 10 35.49 -36.22 -4.65
N LEU A 11 35.60 -37.13 -5.62
CA LEU A 11 35.38 -36.82 -7.04
C LEU A 11 33.98 -36.22 -7.32
N PRO A 12 32.84 -36.78 -6.83
CA PRO A 12 31.53 -36.16 -7.03
C PRO A 12 31.42 -34.80 -6.32
N VAL A 13 32.06 -34.62 -5.17
CA VAL A 13 32.07 -33.35 -4.44
C VAL A 13 32.84 -32.28 -5.22
N LEU A 14 34.00 -32.63 -5.79
CA LEU A 14 34.80 -31.73 -6.62
C LEU A 14 34.09 -31.34 -7.92
N VAL A 15 33.40 -32.27 -8.57
CA VAL A 15 32.58 -31.99 -9.77
C VAL A 15 31.41 -31.07 -9.42
N LEU A 16 30.78 -31.25 -8.27
CA LEU A 16 29.67 -30.43 -7.81
C LEU A 16 30.13 -29.02 -7.42
N LEU A 17 31.28 -28.89 -6.73
CA LEU A 17 31.90 -27.60 -6.44
C LEU A 17 32.36 -26.88 -7.72
N GLY A 18 32.95 -27.62 -8.67
CA GLY A 18 33.36 -27.10 -9.96
C GLY A 18 32.18 -26.60 -10.80
N SER A 19 31.07 -27.33 -10.83
CA SER A 19 29.86 -26.92 -11.55
C SER A 19 29.18 -25.71 -10.91
N ILE A 20 29.13 -25.64 -9.56
CA ILE A 20 28.68 -24.45 -8.84
C ILE A 20 29.58 -23.25 -9.17
N PHE A 21 30.90 -23.42 -9.17
CA PHE A 21 31.83 -22.33 -9.48
C PHE A 21 31.65 -21.81 -10.91
N VAL A 22 31.56 -22.71 -11.90
CA VAL A 22 31.29 -22.33 -13.29
C VAL A 22 29.94 -21.61 -13.42
N TRP A 23 28.89 -22.11 -12.74
CA TRP A 23 27.58 -21.46 -12.73
C TRP A 23 27.62 -20.05 -12.10
N LEU A 24 28.32 -19.89 -10.98
CA LEU A 24 28.52 -18.60 -10.32
C LEU A 24 29.31 -17.63 -11.21
N LEU A 25 30.36 -18.11 -11.89
CA LEU A 25 31.15 -17.31 -12.81
C LEU A 25 30.32 -16.88 -14.03
N GLN A 26 29.54 -17.78 -14.62
CA GLN A 26 28.62 -17.47 -15.71
C GLN A 26 27.59 -16.42 -15.29
N ARG A 27 27.01 -16.56 -14.09
CA ARG A 27 26.11 -15.57 -13.49
C ARG A 27 26.80 -14.21 -13.33
N PHE A 28 27.98 -14.18 -12.75
CA PHE A 28 28.73 -12.94 -12.54
C PHE A 28 29.07 -12.23 -13.87
N ILE A 29 29.48 -12.98 -14.89
CA ILE A 29 29.75 -12.44 -16.24
C ILE A 29 28.45 -11.93 -16.88
N ALA A 30 27.35 -12.69 -16.79
CA ALA A 30 26.06 -12.27 -17.31
C ALA A 30 25.55 -10.98 -16.66
N GLU A 31 25.74 -10.85 -15.35
CA GLU A 31 25.39 -9.65 -14.59
C GLU A 31 26.22 -8.45 -15.01
N ARG A 32 27.54 -8.58 -15.08
CA ARG A 32 28.45 -7.52 -15.58
C ARG A 32 28.11 -7.09 -16.99
N ARG A 33 27.77 -8.03 -17.88
CA ARG A 33 27.32 -7.73 -19.24
C ARG A 33 26.00 -6.97 -19.25
N HIS A 34 25.06 -7.34 -18.37
CA HIS A 34 23.80 -6.62 -18.22
C HIS A 34 24.01 -5.19 -17.73
N GLU A 35 24.82 -5.01 -16.68
CA GLU A 35 25.19 -3.70 -16.13
C GLU A 35 25.94 -2.83 -17.17
N SER A 36 26.77 -3.43 -18.00
CA SER A 36 27.46 -2.72 -19.09
C SER A 36 26.55 -2.39 -20.28
N LYS A 37 25.48 -3.15 -20.50
CA LYS A 37 24.56 -2.96 -21.62
C LYS A 37 23.55 -1.83 -21.35
N TYR A 38 23.13 -1.67 -20.10
CA TYR A 38 22.12 -0.70 -19.72
C TYR A 38 22.75 0.46 -18.94
N ASN A 39 22.42 1.68 -19.36
CA ASN A 39 22.85 2.89 -18.64
C ASN A 39 21.98 3.10 -17.40
N PHE A 40 22.31 2.39 -16.32
CA PHE A 40 21.63 2.56 -15.04
C PHE A 40 21.95 3.93 -14.43
N PRO A 41 21.00 4.55 -13.70
CA PRO A 41 21.33 5.54 -12.69
C PRO A 41 22.35 4.99 -11.69
N ALA A 42 22.97 5.86 -10.89
CA ALA A 42 24.02 5.53 -9.94
C ALA A 42 23.76 4.19 -9.23
N LEU A 43 24.61 3.19 -9.48
CA LEU A 43 24.44 1.84 -8.91
C LEU A 43 25.09 1.77 -7.53
N VAL A 44 24.31 1.38 -6.52
CA VAL A 44 24.83 1.22 -5.16
C VAL A 44 25.66 -0.06 -5.08
N PRO A 45 26.93 0.00 -4.64
CA PRO A 45 27.79 -1.18 -4.53
C PRO A 45 27.17 -2.27 -3.65
N GLY A 46 27.08 -3.49 -4.19
CA GLY A 46 26.54 -4.68 -3.52
C GLY A 46 27.53 -5.85 -3.55
N LEU A 47 27.28 -6.87 -2.75
CA LEU A 47 28.09 -8.10 -2.75
C LEU A 47 27.76 -8.97 -3.97
N PRO A 48 28.69 -9.81 -4.46
CA PRO A 48 28.38 -10.76 -5.52
C PRO A 48 27.17 -11.66 -5.15
N LEU A 49 26.30 -11.94 -6.13
CA LEU A 49 25.09 -12.79 -6.03
C LEU A 49 23.95 -12.24 -5.15
N ILE A 50 24.23 -11.79 -3.92
CA ILE A 50 23.20 -11.26 -3.00
C ILE A 50 22.94 -9.76 -3.18
N ALA A 51 23.84 -9.06 -3.88
CA ALA A 51 23.76 -7.64 -4.17
C ALA A 51 23.53 -6.78 -2.92
N ASN A 52 22.57 -5.86 -2.92
CA ASN A 52 22.25 -4.96 -1.80
C ASN A 52 21.26 -5.58 -0.79
N ALA A 53 20.85 -6.85 -0.94
CA ALA A 53 19.89 -7.48 -0.03
C ALA A 53 20.37 -7.47 1.43
N HIS A 54 21.68 -7.63 1.66
CA HIS A 54 22.29 -7.58 2.99
C HIS A 54 22.32 -6.18 3.62
N GLN A 55 22.19 -5.12 2.81
CA GLN A 55 22.19 -3.72 3.27
C GLN A 55 20.77 -3.24 3.62
N MET A 56 19.75 -3.89 3.07
CA MET A 56 18.37 -3.45 3.21
C MET A 56 17.83 -3.81 4.60
N PRO A 57 17.44 -2.82 5.42
CA PRO A 57 16.91 -3.11 6.75
C PRO A 57 15.50 -3.72 6.65
N LYS A 58 15.18 -4.62 7.59
CA LYS A 58 13.83 -5.23 7.68
C LYS A 58 12.74 -4.24 8.11
N LYS A 59 13.13 -3.13 8.75
CA LYS A 59 12.26 -2.04 9.21
C LYS A 59 12.81 -0.71 8.70
N ASN A 60 11.96 0.31 8.58
CA ASN A 60 12.37 1.67 8.21
C ASN A 60 13.12 1.75 6.87
N GLN A 61 12.63 1.03 5.85
CA GLN A 61 13.22 1.05 4.51
C GLN A 61 13.18 2.45 3.87
N GLY A 62 12.11 3.23 4.09
CA GLY A 62 11.98 4.60 3.58
C GLY A 62 13.11 5.52 4.03
N PRO A 63 13.31 5.73 5.36
CA PRO A 63 14.43 6.51 5.87
C PRO A 63 15.80 6.03 5.37
N PHE A 64 16.02 4.72 5.29
CA PHE A 64 17.27 4.17 4.75
C PHE A 64 17.50 4.55 3.28
N LEU A 65 16.49 4.44 2.42
CA LEU A 65 16.58 4.85 1.03
C LEU A 65 16.74 6.37 0.89
N ALA A 66 16.13 7.16 1.76
CA ALA A 66 16.32 8.62 1.79
C ALA A 66 17.76 9.01 2.15
N GLU A 67 18.42 8.31 3.08
CA GLU A 67 19.84 8.51 3.38
C GLU A 67 20.73 8.12 2.20
N LEU A 68 20.42 7.01 1.51
CA LEU A 68 21.14 6.64 0.28
C LEU A 68 20.97 7.69 -0.81
N ALA A 69 19.79 8.30 -0.95
CA ALA A 69 19.55 9.36 -1.92
C ALA A 69 20.45 10.58 -1.70
N LYS A 70 20.81 10.92 -0.45
CA LYS A 70 21.77 12.00 -0.17
C LYS A 70 23.16 11.71 -0.75
N LYS A 71 23.54 10.42 -0.85
CA LYS A 71 24.85 9.99 -1.38
C LYS A 71 24.86 9.77 -2.89
N TYR A 72 23.80 9.15 -3.43
CA TYR A 72 23.74 8.73 -4.83
C TYR A 72 22.91 9.65 -5.73
N GLY A 73 22.28 10.67 -5.15
CA GLY A 73 21.50 11.68 -5.86
C GLY A 73 20.00 11.36 -5.91
N GLU A 74 19.28 12.14 -6.72
CA GLU A 74 17.81 12.09 -6.80
C GLU A 74 17.24 10.80 -7.40
N MET A 75 18.06 10.02 -8.11
CA MET A 75 17.68 8.75 -8.71
C MET A 75 18.89 7.81 -8.72
N PHE A 76 18.72 6.62 -8.14
CA PHE A 76 19.78 5.63 -8.01
C PHE A 76 19.22 4.20 -8.14
N THR A 77 20.11 3.24 -8.36
CA THR A 77 19.75 1.85 -8.57
C THR A 77 20.30 0.99 -7.44
N ILE A 78 19.46 0.14 -6.85
CA ILE A 78 19.87 -0.95 -5.97
C ILE A 78 19.49 -2.27 -6.62
N LYS A 79 20.22 -3.33 -6.29
CA LYS A 79 19.89 -4.68 -6.74
C LYS A 79 19.58 -5.55 -5.54
N ILE A 80 18.43 -6.22 -5.55
CA ILE A 80 18.00 -7.13 -4.49
C ILE A 80 17.76 -8.49 -5.14
N GLY A 81 18.61 -9.47 -4.82
CA GLY A 81 18.64 -10.75 -5.52
C GLY A 81 18.93 -10.56 -7.01
N GLY A 82 18.06 -11.08 -7.88
CA GLY A 82 18.18 -10.96 -9.33
C GLY A 82 17.55 -9.69 -9.94
N THR A 83 16.94 -8.82 -9.13
CA THR A 83 16.12 -7.71 -9.62
C THR A 83 16.77 -6.36 -9.35
N TYR A 84 16.77 -5.49 -10.36
CA TYR A 84 17.17 -4.09 -10.24
C TYR A 84 15.98 -3.22 -9.85
N TRP A 85 16.19 -2.37 -8.85
CA TRP A 85 15.22 -1.42 -8.32
C TRP A 85 15.77 -0.02 -8.56
N VAL A 86 15.05 0.78 -9.34
CA VAL A 86 15.36 2.19 -9.53
C VAL A 86 14.55 2.99 -8.51
N ILE A 87 15.26 3.67 -7.61
CA ILE A 87 14.67 4.46 -6.54
C ILE A 87 14.56 5.92 -7.01
N LEU A 88 13.38 6.50 -6.86
CA LEU A 88 13.08 7.89 -7.20
C LEU A 88 12.92 8.69 -5.91
N ASN A 89 13.76 9.70 -5.69
CA ASN A 89 13.75 10.48 -4.45
C ASN A 89 13.54 11.99 -4.68
N SER A 90 13.24 12.42 -5.90
CA SER A 90 12.83 13.80 -6.18
C SER A 90 11.45 13.88 -6.81
N GLN A 91 10.71 14.94 -6.48
CA GLN A 91 9.43 15.24 -7.13
C GLN A 91 9.59 15.32 -8.65
N ARG A 92 10.69 15.91 -9.13
CA ARG A 92 11.01 16.04 -10.55
C ARG A 92 11.06 14.67 -11.25
N THR A 93 11.82 13.72 -10.68
CA THR A 93 11.96 12.37 -11.25
C THR A 93 10.66 11.58 -11.15
N ALA A 94 9.93 11.70 -10.04
CA ALA A 94 8.62 11.08 -9.86
C ALA A 94 7.61 11.56 -10.92
N ILE A 95 7.46 12.87 -11.12
CA ILE A 95 6.55 13.43 -12.15
C ILE A 95 7.00 13.04 -13.55
N GLU A 96 8.29 13.14 -13.86
CA GLU A 96 8.80 12.84 -15.20
C GLU A 96 8.57 11.37 -15.59
N LEU A 97 8.73 10.43 -14.66
CA LEU A 97 8.60 9.01 -14.94
C LEU A 97 7.18 8.47 -14.70
N LEU A 98 6.55 8.81 -13.58
CA LEU A 98 5.27 8.21 -13.17
C LEU A 98 4.05 8.94 -13.76
N ASP A 99 4.20 10.19 -14.18
CA ASP A 99 3.10 10.98 -14.76
C ASP A 99 3.33 11.20 -16.27
N LYS A 100 4.30 12.03 -16.65
CA LYS A 100 4.54 12.36 -18.07
C LYS A 100 4.89 11.15 -18.95
N ARG A 101 5.51 10.12 -18.37
CA ARG A 101 5.89 8.88 -19.07
C ARG A 101 5.14 7.67 -18.53
N ALA A 102 3.99 7.86 -17.86
CA ALA A 102 3.21 6.79 -17.24
C ALA A 102 2.99 5.59 -18.18
N ALA A 103 2.67 5.82 -19.46
CA ALA A 103 2.45 4.76 -20.44
C ALA A 103 3.62 3.75 -20.56
N LYS A 104 4.85 4.14 -20.22
CA LYS A 104 6.03 3.26 -20.21
C LYS A 104 6.25 2.54 -18.88
N TYR A 105 5.84 3.14 -17.76
CA TYR A 105 6.20 2.71 -16.41
C TYR A 105 4.99 2.26 -15.56
N SER A 106 3.79 2.20 -16.13
CA SER A 106 2.55 1.83 -15.42
C SER A 106 2.39 0.34 -15.11
N SER A 107 3.25 -0.54 -15.66
CA SER A 107 3.17 -1.97 -15.38
C SER A 107 3.66 -2.30 -13.96
N ARG A 108 3.16 -3.40 -13.40
CA ARG A 108 3.54 -3.87 -12.06
C ARG A 108 4.68 -4.87 -12.13
N MET A 109 5.57 -4.81 -11.14
CA MET A 109 6.58 -5.85 -10.93
C MET A 109 5.86 -7.19 -10.70
N TYR A 110 6.36 -8.23 -11.34
CA TYR A 110 5.80 -9.56 -11.26
C TYR A 110 6.25 -10.26 -9.97
N PHE A 111 5.30 -10.53 -9.08
CA PHE A 111 5.49 -11.30 -7.85
C PHE A 111 4.71 -12.62 -7.95
N PRO A 112 5.30 -13.70 -8.53
CA PRO A 112 4.57 -14.94 -8.80
C PRO A 112 3.79 -15.49 -7.59
N MET A 113 4.35 -15.39 -6.38
CA MET A 113 3.65 -15.83 -5.18
C MET A 113 2.36 -15.04 -4.95
N ALA A 114 2.47 -13.71 -4.90
CA ALA A 114 1.34 -12.84 -4.57
C ALA A 114 0.36 -12.68 -5.74
N SER A 115 0.84 -12.55 -6.97
CA SER A 115 0.01 -12.29 -8.15
C SER A 115 -0.62 -13.56 -8.72
N GLU A 116 0.12 -14.66 -8.86
CA GLU A 116 -0.40 -15.88 -9.49
C GLU A 116 -0.94 -16.87 -8.48
N LEU A 117 -0.15 -17.24 -7.46
CA LEU A 117 -0.55 -18.32 -6.57
C LEU A 117 -1.64 -17.88 -5.60
N VAL A 118 -1.42 -16.77 -4.89
CA VAL A 118 -2.36 -16.27 -3.87
C VAL A 118 -3.58 -15.56 -4.46
N SER A 119 -3.45 -14.96 -5.66
CA SER A 119 -4.50 -14.10 -6.23
C SER A 119 -5.08 -14.60 -7.55
N ARG A 120 -4.50 -15.65 -8.16
CA ARG A 120 -4.87 -16.17 -9.48
C ARG A 120 -4.98 -15.10 -10.57
N GLY A 121 -4.17 -14.05 -10.48
CA GLY A 121 -4.14 -12.94 -11.43
C GLY A 121 -5.27 -11.92 -11.29
N ASN A 122 -6.19 -12.06 -10.32
CA ASN A 122 -7.40 -11.24 -10.23
C ASN A 122 -7.27 -9.97 -9.39
N ARG A 123 -6.16 -9.77 -8.67
CA ARG A 123 -5.93 -8.54 -7.89
C ARG A 123 -5.34 -7.43 -8.76
N ILE A 124 -6.16 -6.44 -9.12
CA ILE A 124 -5.74 -5.27 -9.92
C ILE A 124 -4.49 -4.55 -9.37
N LEU A 125 -4.27 -4.57 -8.05
CA LEU A 125 -3.11 -3.96 -7.39
C LEU A 125 -1.77 -4.48 -7.95
N LEU A 126 -1.70 -5.77 -8.26
CA LEU A 126 -0.50 -6.47 -8.75
C LEU A 126 -0.56 -6.80 -10.24
N MET A 127 -1.68 -6.51 -10.89
CA MET A 127 -1.89 -6.87 -12.28
C MET A 127 -0.97 -6.03 -13.18
N GLN A 128 -0.31 -6.70 -14.12
CA GLN A 128 0.49 -6.03 -15.13
C GLN A 128 -0.39 -5.21 -16.07
N TYR A 129 0.19 -4.16 -16.65
CA TYR A 129 -0.55 -3.31 -17.58
C TYR A 129 -0.99 -4.11 -18.81
N GLY A 130 -2.29 -4.15 -19.09
CA GLY A 130 -2.89 -4.94 -20.16
C GLY A 130 -4.38 -4.60 -20.35
N ASP A 131 -5.06 -5.32 -21.24
CA ASP A 131 -6.49 -5.09 -21.52
C ASP A 131 -7.37 -5.32 -20.29
N LEU A 132 -7.15 -6.40 -19.54
CA LEU A 132 -7.88 -6.70 -18.31
C LEU A 132 -7.69 -5.61 -17.25
N TRP A 133 -6.44 -5.18 -17.01
CA TRP A 133 -6.18 -4.09 -16.07
C TRP A 133 -6.91 -2.80 -16.49
N ARG A 134 -6.91 -2.48 -17.80
CA ARG A 134 -7.60 -1.30 -18.33
C ARG A 134 -9.11 -1.40 -18.16
N SER A 135 -9.72 -2.56 -18.39
CA SER A 135 -11.17 -2.75 -18.22
C SER A 135 -11.59 -2.68 -16.75
N GLU A 136 -10.87 -3.35 -15.85
CA GLU A 136 -11.12 -3.26 -14.40
C GLU A 136 -10.92 -1.82 -13.88
N ARG A 137 -9.82 -1.17 -14.27
CA ARG A 137 -9.52 0.21 -13.85
C ARG A 137 -10.57 1.19 -14.36
N LYS A 138 -11.10 0.99 -15.57
CA LYS A 138 -12.17 1.83 -16.13
C LYS A 138 -13.43 1.78 -15.27
N ILE A 139 -13.81 0.60 -14.79
CA ILE A 139 -14.97 0.44 -13.91
C ILE A 139 -14.70 1.08 -12.55
N ILE A 140 -13.57 0.76 -11.93
CA ILE A 140 -13.17 1.36 -10.64
C ILE A 140 -13.12 2.89 -10.72
N HIS A 141 -12.57 3.43 -11.81
CA HIS A 141 -12.51 4.88 -12.02
C HIS A 141 -13.89 5.49 -12.25
N LYS A 142 -14.81 4.80 -12.94
CA LYS A 142 -16.19 5.29 -13.10
C LYS A 142 -16.83 5.51 -11.73
N ILE A 143 -16.58 4.62 -10.78
CA ILE A 143 -17.11 4.68 -9.41
C ILE A 143 -16.48 5.80 -8.59
N LEU A 144 -15.15 5.84 -8.56
CA LEU A 144 -14.38 6.74 -7.69
C LEU A 144 -14.16 8.13 -8.31
N ASN A 145 -14.78 8.43 -9.45
CA ASN A 145 -14.62 9.72 -10.11
C ASN A 145 -15.15 10.85 -9.25
N SER A 146 -14.58 12.05 -9.40
CA SER A 146 -15.00 13.26 -8.67
C SER A 146 -16.47 13.60 -8.87
N THR A 147 -17.06 13.24 -10.01
CA THR A 147 -18.48 13.42 -10.31
C THR A 147 -19.41 12.61 -9.39
N HIS A 148 -18.93 11.51 -8.81
CA HIS A 148 -19.69 10.67 -7.89
C HIS A 148 -19.36 10.94 -6.41
N MET A 149 -18.54 11.96 -6.10
CA MET A 149 -18.23 12.30 -4.70
C MET A 149 -19.50 12.62 -3.89
N SER A 150 -20.49 13.28 -4.51
CA SER A 150 -21.79 13.54 -3.89
C SER A 150 -22.58 12.28 -3.54
N HIS A 151 -22.28 11.13 -4.16
CA HIS A 151 -22.92 9.85 -3.81
C HIS A 151 -22.31 9.25 -2.53
N PHE A 152 -21.07 9.61 -2.17
CA PHE A 152 -20.43 9.16 -0.93
C PHE A 152 -20.83 10.02 0.27
N GLU A 153 -21.17 11.28 0.05
CA GLU A 153 -21.49 12.26 1.09
C GLU A 153 -22.55 11.78 2.10
N PRO A 154 -23.72 11.24 1.69
CA PRO A 154 -24.74 10.81 2.65
C PRO A 154 -24.25 9.66 3.55
N PHE A 155 -23.41 8.78 3.01
CA PHE A 155 -22.82 7.68 3.78
C PHE A 155 -21.76 8.21 4.75
N GLN A 156 -20.91 9.15 4.32
CA GLN A 156 -19.92 9.77 5.20
C GLN A 156 -20.57 10.55 6.33
N ASP A 157 -21.63 11.32 6.06
CA ASP A 157 -22.36 12.08 7.08
C ASP A 157 -22.94 11.15 8.16
N VAL A 158 -23.74 10.16 7.76
CA VAL A 158 -24.37 9.23 8.70
C VAL A 158 -23.32 8.44 9.51
N GLU A 159 -22.26 7.97 8.85
CA GLU A 159 -21.24 7.19 9.54
C GLU A 159 -20.34 8.03 10.42
N SER A 160 -20.10 9.30 10.09
CA SER A 160 -19.33 10.24 10.93
C SER A 160 -20.08 10.54 12.23
N ARG A 161 -21.40 10.66 12.18
CA ARG A 161 -22.23 10.84 13.38
C ARG A 161 -22.21 9.60 14.27
N ALA A 162 -22.27 8.41 13.67
CA ALA A 162 -22.10 7.16 14.40
C ALA A 162 -20.70 7.05 15.04
N LEU A 163 -19.65 7.48 14.34
CA LEU A 163 -18.28 7.52 14.85
C LEU A 163 -18.18 8.43 16.09
N LEU A 164 -18.78 9.62 16.04
CA LEU A 164 -18.79 10.54 17.19
C LEU A 164 -19.52 9.94 18.41
N LEU A 165 -20.64 9.24 18.20
CA LEU A 165 -21.33 8.54 19.28
C LEU A 165 -20.47 7.43 19.89
N GLU A 166 -19.71 6.70 19.08
CA GLU A 166 -18.80 5.66 19.54
C GLU A 166 -17.63 6.23 20.34
N TYR A 167 -17.09 7.38 19.93
CA TYR A 167 -16.08 8.09 20.71
C TYR A 167 -16.60 8.53 22.08
N LEU A 168 -17.86 8.94 22.17
CA LEU A 168 -18.48 9.32 23.45
C LEU A 168 -18.74 8.10 24.35
N GLY A 169 -19.11 6.97 23.76
CA GLY A 169 -19.44 5.74 24.52
C GLY A 169 -18.21 4.95 24.96
N SER A 170 -17.22 4.81 24.08
CA SER A 170 -16.04 3.95 24.27
C SER A 170 -14.76 4.64 23.72
N PRO A 171 -14.30 5.74 24.33
CA PRO A 171 -13.14 6.49 23.85
C PRO A 171 -11.85 5.66 23.78
N GLU A 172 -11.71 4.68 24.67
CA GLU A 172 -10.57 3.75 24.73
C GLU A 172 -10.45 2.88 23.46
N GLU A 173 -11.57 2.68 22.75
CA GLU A 173 -11.69 1.82 21.59
C GLU A 173 -11.80 2.62 20.28
N PHE A 174 -11.28 3.85 20.25
CA PHE A 174 -11.33 4.74 19.09
C PHE A 174 -10.86 4.09 17.77
N TYR A 175 -9.88 3.19 17.84
CA TYR A 175 -9.33 2.49 16.66
C TYR A 175 -10.34 1.51 16.05
N LYS A 176 -11.20 0.88 16.87
CA LYS A 176 -12.31 0.05 16.39
C LYS A 176 -13.38 0.92 15.74
N ALA A 177 -13.70 2.05 16.37
CA ALA A 177 -14.66 3.03 15.83
C ALA A 177 -14.21 3.55 14.46
N ASN A 178 -12.92 3.90 14.31
CA ASN A 178 -12.32 4.28 13.03
C ASN A 178 -12.41 3.18 11.97
N GLY A 179 -12.16 1.93 12.36
CA GLY A 179 -12.25 0.79 11.46
C GLY A 179 -13.67 0.54 10.98
N ARG A 180 -14.64 0.61 11.90
CA ARG A 180 -16.05 0.52 11.56
C ARG A 180 -16.50 1.68 10.68
N TYR A 181 -16.13 2.93 10.97
CA TYR A 181 -16.45 4.09 10.13
C TYR A 181 -15.98 3.87 8.69
N ALA A 182 -14.69 3.62 8.51
CA ALA A 182 -14.10 3.46 7.18
C ALA A 182 -14.72 2.27 6.42
N ASN A 183 -14.95 1.14 7.10
CA ASN A 183 -15.57 -0.03 6.51
C ASN A 183 -17.05 0.21 6.16
N SER A 184 -17.82 0.84 7.06
CA SER A 184 -19.25 1.06 6.86
C SER A 184 -19.53 2.02 5.71
N VAL A 185 -18.70 3.05 5.51
CA VAL A 185 -18.83 3.97 4.37
C VAL A 185 -18.69 3.21 3.05
N ILE A 186 -17.62 2.43 2.89
CA ILE A 186 -17.39 1.70 1.63
C ILE A 186 -18.37 0.54 1.46
N MET A 187 -18.79 -0.12 2.55
CA MET A 187 -19.78 -1.21 2.53
C MET A 187 -21.17 -0.70 2.18
N SER A 188 -21.56 0.46 2.69
CA SER A 188 -22.84 1.08 2.38
C SER A 188 -22.89 1.45 0.91
N PHE A 189 -21.79 1.96 0.36
CA PHE A 189 -21.69 2.30 -1.04
C PHE A 189 -21.69 1.07 -1.96
N LEU A 190 -20.88 0.04 -1.65
CA LEU A 190 -20.70 -1.12 -2.52
C LEU A 190 -21.87 -2.11 -2.45
N PHE A 191 -22.37 -2.41 -1.24
CA PHE A 191 -23.33 -3.48 -0.98
C PHE A 191 -24.65 -2.98 -0.35
N GLY A 192 -24.80 -1.66 -0.13
CA GLY A 192 -26.01 -1.11 0.49
C GLY A 192 -26.19 -1.52 1.95
N LYS A 193 -25.10 -1.90 2.64
CA LYS A 193 -25.10 -2.44 4.00
C LYS A 193 -24.15 -1.67 4.90
N ARG A 194 -24.60 -1.38 6.11
CA ARG A 194 -23.77 -0.78 7.17
C ARG A 194 -23.03 -1.87 7.95
N SER A 195 -21.84 -1.54 8.43
CA SER A 195 -21.08 -2.41 9.33
C SER A 195 -21.35 -2.09 10.79
N ASN A 196 -21.33 -3.15 11.60
CA ASN A 196 -21.45 -3.07 13.05
C ASN A 196 -20.07 -2.90 13.69
N PHE A 197 -20.04 -2.38 14.91
CA PHE A 197 -18.81 -2.13 15.67
C PHE A 197 -17.95 -3.39 15.82
N ASP A 198 -18.57 -4.54 16.12
CA ASP A 198 -17.92 -5.84 16.28
C ASP A 198 -18.19 -6.79 15.11
N ASP A 199 -18.25 -6.29 13.87
CA ASP A 199 -18.50 -7.12 12.70
C ASP A 199 -17.34 -8.12 12.47
N PRO A 200 -17.56 -9.45 12.62
CA PRO A 200 -16.51 -10.46 12.42
C PRO A 200 -15.94 -10.43 11.00
N TYR A 201 -16.72 -9.94 10.03
CA TYR A 201 -16.27 -9.79 8.67
C TYR A 201 -15.07 -8.84 8.52
N ILE A 202 -15.03 -7.75 9.30
CA ILE A 202 -13.92 -6.79 9.26
C ILE A 202 -12.62 -7.47 9.72
N VAL A 203 -12.71 -8.28 10.78
CA VAL A 203 -11.58 -9.04 11.31
C VAL A 203 -11.07 -10.05 10.28
N ASP A 204 -11.97 -10.79 9.64
CA ASP A 204 -11.64 -11.74 8.58
C ASP A 204 -10.97 -11.05 7.38
N LEU A 205 -11.51 -9.90 6.97
CA LEU A 205 -10.98 -9.07 5.87
C LEU A 205 -9.56 -8.59 6.16
N TYR A 206 -9.33 -8.00 7.34
CA TYR A 206 -8.02 -7.50 7.74
C TYR A 206 -7.00 -8.64 7.90
N THR A 207 -7.39 -9.74 8.55
CA THR A 207 -6.51 -10.90 8.73
C THR A 207 -6.06 -11.48 7.38
N THR A 208 -6.98 -11.56 6.42
CA THR A 208 -6.67 -12.05 5.07
C THR A 208 -5.77 -11.06 4.31
N SER A 209 -6.05 -9.77 4.43
CA SER A 209 -5.25 -8.71 3.82
C SER A 209 -3.82 -8.69 4.37
N GLU A 210 -3.63 -8.84 5.68
CA GLU A 210 -2.32 -8.93 6.33
C GLU A 210 -1.53 -10.17 5.88
N ALA A 211 -2.20 -11.32 5.78
CA ALA A 211 -1.59 -12.55 5.28
C ALA A 211 -1.11 -12.40 3.82
N PHE A 212 -1.88 -11.70 2.98
CA PHE A 212 -1.49 -11.37 1.61
C PHE A 212 -0.31 -10.39 1.57
N VAL A 213 -0.37 -9.32 2.37
CA VAL A 213 0.64 -8.25 2.46
C VAL A 213 2.04 -8.81 2.77
N LYS A 214 2.13 -9.88 3.57
CA LYS A 214 3.39 -10.57 3.87
C LYS A 214 4.15 -10.99 2.60
N TYR A 215 3.46 -11.39 1.54
CA TYR A 215 4.06 -11.84 0.28
C TYR A 215 4.45 -10.70 -0.67
N LEU A 216 4.10 -9.45 -0.35
CA LEU A 216 4.58 -8.28 -1.10
C LEU A 216 5.99 -7.85 -0.69
N MET A 217 6.52 -8.42 0.40
CA MET A 217 7.84 -8.11 0.90
C MET A 217 8.91 -8.79 0.05
N PRO A 218 9.93 -8.06 -0.45
CA PRO A 218 11.07 -8.68 -1.12
C PRO A 218 11.71 -9.75 -0.24
N GLY A 219 11.85 -10.96 -0.78
CA GLY A 219 12.44 -12.10 -0.07
C GLY A 219 11.50 -12.87 0.87
N ALA A 220 10.21 -12.55 0.93
CA ALA A 220 9.24 -13.32 1.72
C ALA A 220 8.93 -14.71 1.14
N SER A 221 9.06 -14.88 -0.18
CA SER A 221 8.85 -16.15 -0.85
C SER A 221 10.06 -16.54 -1.71
N LEU A 222 10.44 -17.81 -1.63
CA LEU A 222 11.44 -18.40 -2.53
C LEU A 222 10.98 -18.34 -4.00
N VAL A 223 9.66 -18.37 -4.22
CA VAL A 223 9.06 -18.33 -5.56
C VAL A 223 9.30 -16.99 -6.24
N ASP A 224 9.32 -15.88 -5.48
CA ASP A 224 9.59 -14.56 -6.05
C ASP A 224 11.08 -14.38 -6.35
N ALA A 225 11.97 -15.02 -5.59
CA ALA A 225 13.41 -15.06 -5.88
C ALA A 225 13.74 -15.94 -7.11
N PHE A 226 12.99 -17.04 -7.29
CA PHE A 226 13.14 -17.96 -8.40
C PHE A 226 11.78 -18.22 -9.08
N PRO A 227 11.33 -17.33 -9.99
CA PRO A 227 10.03 -17.45 -10.65
C PRO A 227 9.80 -18.78 -11.39
N ILE A 228 10.86 -19.50 -11.73
CA ILE A 228 10.75 -20.85 -12.30
C ILE A 228 10.01 -21.82 -11.37
N LEU A 229 10.12 -21.64 -10.04
CA LEU A 229 9.41 -22.45 -9.03
C LEU A 229 7.88 -22.33 -9.15
N ALA A 230 7.36 -21.21 -9.67
CA ALA A 230 5.94 -21.03 -9.94
C ALA A 230 5.47 -21.81 -11.19
N LYS A 231 6.39 -22.22 -12.07
CA LYS A 231 6.06 -22.86 -13.35
C LYS A 231 6.32 -24.36 -13.37
N ILE A 232 6.86 -24.93 -12.30
CA ILE A 232 7.25 -26.34 -12.30
C ILE A 232 6.01 -27.23 -12.16
N PRO A 233 5.80 -28.19 -13.08
CA PRO A 233 4.66 -29.11 -13.03
C PRO A 233 4.91 -30.28 -12.07
N TYR A 234 5.63 -30.08 -10.96
CA TYR A 234 5.81 -31.15 -9.97
C TYR A 234 4.52 -31.42 -9.20
N PHE A 235 4.37 -32.66 -8.70
CA PHE A 235 3.31 -33.00 -7.75
C PHE A 235 3.27 -31.98 -6.61
N LYS A 236 2.05 -31.57 -6.23
CA LYS A 236 1.80 -30.53 -5.21
C LYS A 236 2.57 -30.80 -3.89
N SER A 237 2.81 -32.06 -3.58
CA SER A 237 3.62 -32.53 -2.43
C SER A 237 5.06 -32.05 -2.41
N LEU A 238 5.63 -31.68 -3.55
CA LEU A 238 6.98 -31.12 -3.66
C LEU A 238 6.98 -29.59 -3.71
N GLN A 239 5.82 -28.96 -3.55
CA GLN A 239 5.62 -27.51 -3.64
C GLN A 239 4.87 -26.99 -2.41
N PRO A 240 5.47 -27.07 -1.20
CA PRO A 240 4.79 -26.71 0.05
C PRO A 240 4.26 -25.26 0.04
N TRP A 241 4.94 -24.35 -0.65
CA TRP A 241 4.50 -22.96 -0.83
C TRP A 241 3.15 -22.85 -1.55
N ARG A 242 2.79 -23.79 -2.43
CA ARG A 242 1.48 -23.79 -3.11
C ARG A 242 0.35 -24.17 -2.17
N TRP A 243 0.57 -25.04 -1.18
CA TRP A 243 -0.47 -25.37 -0.21
C TRP A 243 -0.88 -24.14 0.59
N GLU A 244 0.10 -23.38 1.07
CA GLU A 244 -0.17 -22.12 1.78
C GLU A 244 -0.84 -21.09 0.88
N ALA A 245 -0.38 -20.94 -0.37
CA ALA A 245 -0.97 -20.02 -1.33
C ALA A 245 -2.43 -20.37 -1.67
N ASP A 246 -2.72 -21.64 -1.95
CA ASP A 246 -4.07 -22.10 -2.28
C ASP A 246 -4.99 -21.96 -1.07
N ALA A 247 -4.53 -22.32 0.13
CA ALA A 247 -5.32 -22.14 1.35
C ALA A 247 -5.66 -20.65 1.58
N LEU A 248 -4.69 -19.75 1.33
CA LEU A 248 -4.92 -18.31 1.43
C LEU A 248 -5.86 -17.79 0.34
N TYR A 249 -5.74 -18.29 -0.89
CA TYR A 249 -6.67 -17.96 -1.98
C TYR A 249 -8.10 -18.37 -1.63
N GLU A 250 -8.32 -19.62 -1.21
CA GLU A 250 -9.65 -20.13 -0.88
C GLU A 250 -10.25 -19.38 0.33
N ARG A 251 -9.43 -19.06 1.35
CA ARG A 251 -9.86 -18.20 2.47
C ARG A 251 -10.27 -16.81 1.99
N THR A 252 -9.46 -16.19 1.12
CA THR A 252 -9.75 -14.88 0.54
C THR A 252 -11.07 -14.91 -0.23
N LEU A 253 -11.25 -15.92 -1.08
CA LEU A 253 -12.45 -16.07 -1.88
C LEU A 253 -13.69 -16.27 -0.99
N ALA A 254 -13.59 -17.07 0.07
CA ALA A 254 -14.67 -17.29 1.02
C ALA A 254 -15.09 -15.99 1.75
N VAL A 255 -14.12 -15.16 2.15
CA VAL A 255 -14.39 -13.85 2.76
C VAL A 255 -15.10 -12.95 1.76
N TYR A 256 -14.58 -12.84 0.53
CA TYR A 256 -15.18 -11.99 -0.51
C TYR A 256 -16.59 -12.42 -0.86
N LYS A 257 -16.79 -13.73 -0.99
CA LYS A 257 -18.08 -14.31 -1.38
C LYS A 257 -19.17 -14.04 -0.35
N ARG A 258 -18.85 -13.93 0.94
CA ARG A 258 -19.84 -13.69 2.02
C ARG A 258 -20.75 -12.48 1.73
N GLN A 259 -20.19 -11.33 1.35
CA GLN A 259 -21.01 -10.13 1.10
C GLN A 259 -21.79 -10.22 -0.22
N PHE A 260 -21.26 -10.94 -1.20
CA PHE A 260 -21.93 -11.18 -2.48
C PHE A 260 -23.12 -12.13 -2.32
N ASP A 261 -22.94 -13.25 -1.63
CA ASP A 261 -24.01 -14.23 -1.37
C ASP A 261 -25.17 -13.57 -0.60
N GLU A 262 -24.86 -12.72 0.40
CA GLU A 262 -25.89 -11.94 1.11
C GLU A 262 -26.63 -10.95 0.20
N LEU A 263 -25.92 -10.32 -0.74
CA LEU A 263 -26.52 -9.39 -1.70
C LEU A 263 -27.41 -10.12 -2.72
N GLU A 264 -26.95 -11.26 -3.25
CA GLU A 264 -27.72 -12.10 -4.16
C GLU A 264 -28.98 -12.63 -3.49
N GLU A 265 -28.91 -13.03 -2.21
CA GLU A 265 -30.09 -13.47 -1.47
C GLU A 265 -31.11 -12.32 -1.29
N LYS A 266 -30.65 -11.10 -0.96
CA LYS A 266 -31.54 -9.92 -0.90
C LYS A 266 -32.12 -9.57 -2.27
N ARG A 267 -31.37 -9.77 -3.35
CA ARG A 267 -31.85 -9.60 -4.73
C ARG A 267 -32.96 -10.59 -5.04
N ARG A 268 -32.78 -11.87 -4.66
CA ARG A 268 -33.80 -12.92 -4.80
C ARG A 268 -35.07 -12.61 -4.01
N GLN A 269 -34.92 -11.99 -2.83
CA GLN A 269 -36.03 -11.58 -1.98
C GLN A 269 -36.70 -10.26 -2.41
N GLY A 270 -36.14 -9.53 -3.38
CA GLY A 270 -36.65 -8.23 -3.82
C GLY A 270 -36.48 -7.08 -2.80
N THR A 271 -35.66 -7.28 -1.77
CA THR A 271 -35.39 -6.29 -0.69
C THR A 271 -34.08 -5.54 -0.88
N GLN A 272 -33.40 -5.78 -1.99
CA GLN A 272 -32.10 -5.22 -2.31
C GLN A 272 -32.17 -3.72 -2.57
N LYS A 273 -31.33 -2.94 -1.89
CA LYS A 273 -31.12 -1.52 -2.20
C LYS A 273 -30.22 -1.38 -3.43
N ALA A 274 -30.40 -0.30 -4.18
CA ALA A 274 -29.47 0.06 -5.25
C ALA A 274 -28.08 0.28 -4.65
N CYS A 275 -27.09 -0.45 -5.15
CA CYS A 275 -25.69 -0.33 -4.75
C CYS A 275 -24.77 -0.71 -5.92
N PHE A 276 -23.51 -0.33 -5.84
CA PHE A 276 -22.59 -0.49 -6.97
C PHE A 276 -22.46 -1.95 -7.45
N VAL A 277 -22.35 -2.90 -6.52
CA VAL A 277 -22.20 -4.31 -6.89
C VAL A 277 -23.44 -4.83 -7.62
N SER A 278 -24.62 -4.24 -7.36
CA SER A 278 -25.84 -4.63 -8.08
C SER A 278 -25.80 -4.20 -9.54
N GLU A 279 -25.27 -3.02 -9.84
CA GLU A 279 -25.02 -2.58 -11.23
C GLU A 279 -23.98 -3.46 -11.93
N LEU A 280 -22.97 -3.93 -11.17
CA LEU A 280 -21.93 -4.83 -11.71
C LEU A 280 -22.49 -6.24 -11.98
N LEU A 281 -23.49 -6.66 -11.21
CA LEU A 281 -24.20 -7.93 -11.37
C LEU A 281 -25.35 -7.85 -12.40
N ASP A 282 -25.56 -6.72 -13.06
CA ASP A 282 -26.56 -6.63 -14.12
C ASP A 282 -26.09 -7.34 -15.40
N PRO A 283 -26.99 -8.01 -16.15
CA PRO A 283 -26.61 -8.90 -17.25
C PRO A 283 -25.74 -8.23 -18.34
N GLY A 284 -25.91 -6.92 -18.56
CA GLY A 284 -25.10 -6.16 -19.51
C GLY A 284 -23.64 -5.95 -19.06
N ALA A 285 -23.40 -5.85 -17.75
CA ALA A 285 -22.08 -5.69 -17.15
C ALA A 285 -21.37 -7.05 -16.92
N GLN A 286 -22.13 -8.09 -16.58
CA GLN A 286 -21.61 -9.46 -16.39
C GLN A 286 -20.94 -10.05 -17.64
N SER A 287 -21.27 -9.58 -18.84
CA SER A 287 -20.66 -10.08 -20.09
C SER A 287 -19.15 -9.81 -20.21
N GLN A 288 -18.59 -8.93 -19.37
CA GLN A 288 -17.20 -8.47 -19.49
C GLN A 288 -16.21 -9.17 -18.54
N PHE A 289 -16.67 -9.80 -17.45
CA PHE A 289 -15.80 -10.36 -16.40
C PHE A 289 -16.29 -11.72 -15.93
N THR A 290 -15.37 -12.58 -15.48
CA THR A 290 -15.78 -13.82 -14.79
C THR A 290 -16.41 -13.50 -13.43
N PRO A 291 -17.19 -14.43 -12.85
CA PRO A 291 -17.70 -14.26 -11.48
C PRO A 291 -16.58 -13.96 -10.47
N GLU A 292 -15.44 -14.64 -10.56
CA GLU A 292 -14.30 -14.41 -9.68
C GLU A 292 -13.70 -13.02 -9.88
N GLN A 293 -13.49 -12.58 -11.13
CA GLN A 293 -12.99 -11.23 -11.41
C GLN A 293 -13.93 -10.16 -10.82
N THR A 294 -15.24 -10.37 -10.96
CA THR A 294 -16.26 -9.49 -10.37
C THR A 294 -16.14 -9.42 -8.84
N LEU A 295 -15.96 -10.57 -8.17
CA LEU A 295 -15.69 -10.62 -6.72
C LEU A 295 -14.43 -9.82 -6.36
N PHE A 296 -13.33 -10.04 -7.09
CA PHE A 296 -12.05 -9.37 -6.81
C PHE A 296 -12.10 -7.85 -7.04
N ILE A 297 -12.84 -7.37 -8.04
CA ILE A 297 -13.01 -5.93 -8.32
C ILE A 297 -13.69 -5.24 -7.12
N ALA A 298 -14.84 -5.75 -6.68
CA ALA A 298 -15.57 -5.15 -5.56
C ALA A 298 -14.79 -5.27 -4.25
N SER A 299 -14.20 -6.43 -3.99
CA SER A 299 -13.44 -6.65 -2.75
C SER A 299 -12.15 -5.85 -2.70
N THR A 300 -11.51 -5.55 -3.84
CA THR A 300 -10.34 -4.65 -3.85
C THR A 300 -10.74 -3.23 -3.43
N LEU A 301 -11.89 -2.73 -3.90
CA LEU A 301 -12.41 -1.42 -3.47
C LEU A 301 -12.68 -1.39 -1.96
N LEU A 302 -13.27 -2.46 -1.46
CA LEU A 302 -13.54 -2.64 -0.04
C LEU A 302 -12.25 -2.67 0.81
N GLU A 303 -11.29 -3.53 0.47
CA GLU A 303 -10.02 -3.61 1.19
C GLU A 303 -9.28 -2.27 1.18
N ALA A 304 -9.22 -1.61 0.02
CA ALA A 304 -8.56 -0.32 -0.13
C ALA A 304 -9.24 0.78 0.67
N GLY A 305 -10.57 0.88 0.61
CA GLY A 305 -11.34 1.93 1.29
C GLY A 305 -11.42 1.77 2.81
N SER A 306 -11.46 0.53 3.29
CA SER A 306 -11.62 0.22 4.73
C SER A 306 -10.35 0.47 5.53
N ASN A 307 -9.20 -0.06 5.12
CA ASN A 307 -7.99 0.00 5.96
C ASN A 307 -7.24 1.33 5.83
N THR A 308 -7.13 1.91 4.62
CA THR A 308 -6.30 3.12 4.42
C THR A 308 -6.87 4.36 5.10
N SER A 309 -8.20 4.55 5.02
CA SER A 309 -8.92 5.64 5.66
C SER A 309 -8.85 5.51 7.19
N ARG A 310 -9.05 4.30 7.72
CA ARG A 310 -8.89 3.99 9.15
C ARG A 310 -7.51 4.39 9.66
N MET A 311 -6.45 3.93 8.99
CA MET A 311 -5.08 4.25 9.38
C MET A 311 -4.81 5.76 9.38
N THR A 312 -5.37 6.50 8.42
CA THR A 312 -5.23 7.97 8.37
C THR A 312 -5.92 8.63 9.56
N LEU A 313 -7.11 8.16 9.94
CA LEU A 313 -7.83 8.66 11.13
C LEU A 313 -7.06 8.35 12.43
N ASP A 314 -6.55 7.13 12.57
CA ASP A 314 -5.73 6.72 13.71
C ASP A 314 -4.49 7.63 13.84
N GLN A 315 -3.86 7.99 12.71
CA GLN A 315 -2.73 8.91 12.67
C GLN A 315 -3.10 10.35 13.06
N VAL A 316 -4.26 10.85 12.64
CA VAL A 316 -4.73 12.18 13.04
C VAL A 316 -4.95 12.25 14.54
N ILE A 317 -5.54 11.21 15.14
CA ILE A 317 -5.74 11.13 16.59
C ILE A 317 -4.40 11.04 17.33
N ALA A 318 -3.49 10.20 16.85
CA ALA A 318 -2.13 10.12 17.41
C ALA A 318 -1.39 11.47 17.29
N GLY A 319 -1.56 12.19 16.18
CA GLY A 319 -1.01 13.53 15.98
C GLY A 319 -1.62 14.57 16.92
N ALA A 320 -2.93 14.49 17.18
CA ALA A 320 -3.62 15.35 18.14
C ALA A 320 -3.12 15.11 19.57
N ALA A 321 -2.87 13.85 19.95
CA ALA A 321 -2.35 13.49 21.26
C ALA A 321 -0.90 13.93 21.49
N LEU A 322 -0.06 13.91 20.45
CA LEU A 322 1.35 14.31 20.54
C LEU A 322 1.58 15.82 20.40
N PHE A 323 0.76 16.50 19.61
CA PHE A 323 0.90 17.93 19.30
C PHE A 323 -0.47 18.62 19.42
N PRO A 324 -0.96 18.92 20.62
CA PRO A 324 -2.34 19.37 20.82
C PRO A 324 -2.61 20.80 20.29
N ASP A 325 -1.60 21.64 20.10
CA ASP A 325 -1.73 23.06 19.74
C ASP A 325 -2.61 23.32 18.51
N TRP A 326 -2.58 22.44 17.51
CA TRP A 326 -3.38 22.63 16.30
C TRP A 326 -4.86 22.28 16.52
N VAL A 327 -5.20 21.47 17.53
CA VAL A 327 -6.57 21.00 17.78
C VAL A 327 -7.46 22.16 18.22
N GLU A 328 -6.96 23.03 19.10
CA GLU A 328 -7.68 24.24 19.52
C GLU A 328 -7.96 25.17 18.34
N ARG A 329 -6.98 25.34 17.46
CA ARG A 329 -7.13 26.15 16.25
C ARG A 329 -8.13 25.55 15.26
N ALA A 330 -8.12 24.23 15.09
CA ALA A 330 -9.11 23.53 14.26
C ALA A 330 -10.52 23.65 14.84
N ARG A 331 -10.65 23.59 16.17
CA ARG A 331 -11.92 23.80 16.87
C ARG A 331 -12.43 25.24 16.70
N SER A 332 -11.57 26.24 16.85
CA SER A 332 -11.95 27.65 16.62
C SER A 332 -12.48 27.88 15.20
N GLU A 333 -11.84 27.30 14.19
CA GLU A 333 -12.32 27.39 12.80
C GLU A 333 -13.70 26.71 12.63
N LEU A 334 -13.94 25.57 13.30
CA LEU A 334 -15.26 24.93 13.30
C LEU A 334 -16.32 25.80 13.99
N ASP A 335 -16.01 26.36 15.16
CA ASP A 335 -16.94 27.18 15.93
C ASP A 335 -17.33 28.46 15.17
N GLU A 336 -16.42 29.05 14.40
CA GLU A 336 -16.69 30.20 13.53
C GLU A 336 -17.68 29.87 12.39
N VAL A 337 -17.61 28.66 11.82
CA VAL A 337 -18.41 28.26 10.66
C VAL A 337 -19.74 27.60 11.05
N CYS A 338 -19.72 26.76 12.08
CA CYS A 338 -20.86 25.96 12.52
C CYS A 338 -21.60 26.57 13.73
N GLY A 339 -21.08 27.66 14.30
CA GLY A 339 -21.55 28.27 15.53
C GLY A 339 -20.88 27.65 16.76
N GLY A 340 -20.59 28.47 17.77
CA GLY A 340 -19.97 28.04 19.01
C GLY A 340 -20.82 27.00 19.76
N ASP A 341 -20.16 26.14 20.54
CA ASP A 341 -20.76 25.05 21.31
C ASP A 341 -21.57 24.04 20.47
N ALA A 342 -21.10 23.77 19.24
CA ALA A 342 -21.67 22.77 18.34
C ALA A 342 -23.18 22.95 18.08
N GLN A 343 -23.65 24.20 17.92
CA GLN A 343 -25.03 24.53 17.53
C GLN A 343 -25.53 23.73 16.32
N ARG A 344 -24.61 23.44 15.40
CA ARG A 344 -24.82 22.56 14.25
C ARG A 344 -23.57 21.71 14.01
N LEU A 345 -23.77 20.48 13.53
CA LEU A 345 -22.67 19.64 13.05
C LEU A 345 -22.18 20.11 11.66
N PRO A 346 -20.88 19.94 11.34
CA PRO A 346 -20.34 20.33 10.04
C PRO A 346 -20.94 19.48 8.92
N GLU A 347 -21.22 20.12 7.78
CA GLU A 347 -21.73 19.48 6.57
C GLU A 347 -20.74 19.67 5.41
N ILE A 348 -20.86 18.89 4.33
CA ILE A 348 -19.89 18.96 3.22
C ILE A 348 -19.77 20.38 2.64
N ARG A 349 -20.88 21.12 2.63
CA ARG A 349 -20.97 22.48 2.08
C ARG A 349 -20.13 23.49 2.85
N ASP A 350 -19.75 23.15 4.09
CA ASP A 350 -18.89 23.98 4.93
C ASP A 350 -17.40 23.80 4.57
N MET A 351 -17.04 22.73 3.86
CA MET A 351 -15.64 22.39 3.52
C MET A 351 -14.86 23.53 2.83
N PRO A 352 -15.43 24.36 1.92
CA PRO A 352 -14.73 25.53 1.38
C PRO A 352 -14.27 26.51 2.48
N HIS A 353 -15.06 26.66 3.54
CA HIS A 353 -14.86 27.57 4.67
C HIS A 353 -13.98 27.01 5.79
N LEU A 354 -13.49 25.77 5.66
CA LEU A 354 -12.62 25.10 6.64
C LEU A 354 -11.18 24.91 6.10
N PRO A 355 -10.45 25.98 5.72
CA PRO A 355 -9.11 25.87 5.13
C PRO A 355 -8.06 25.26 6.06
N PHE A 356 -8.12 25.51 7.37
CA PHE A 356 -7.17 24.97 8.32
C PHE A 356 -7.39 23.47 8.54
N ILE A 357 -8.63 23.00 8.67
CA ILE A 357 -8.91 21.55 8.75
C ILE A 357 -8.46 20.83 7.49
N LYS A 358 -8.70 21.41 6.30
CA LYS A 358 -8.14 20.88 5.05
C LYS A 358 -6.62 20.78 5.08
N ALA A 359 -5.95 21.76 5.68
CA ALA A 359 -4.50 21.75 5.84
C ALA A 359 -4.05 20.66 6.83
N VAL A 360 -4.76 20.46 7.94
CA VAL A 360 -4.49 19.38 8.91
C VAL A 360 -4.56 18.01 8.22
N ILE A 361 -5.60 17.73 7.44
CA ILE A 361 -5.72 16.45 6.73
C ILE A 361 -4.60 16.27 5.69
N LYS A 362 -4.25 17.33 4.94
CA LYS A 362 -3.11 17.30 4.01
C LYS A 362 -1.80 17.04 4.74
N GLU A 363 -1.60 17.63 5.90
CA GLU A 363 -0.39 17.45 6.72
C GLU A 363 -0.33 16.06 7.33
N ALA A 364 -1.45 15.47 7.76
CA ALA A 364 -1.51 14.10 8.24
C ALA A 364 -1.03 13.11 7.16
N ILE A 365 -1.54 13.29 5.93
CA ILE A 365 -1.13 12.49 4.76
C ILE A 365 0.34 12.75 4.40
N ARG A 366 0.85 13.98 4.54
CA ARG A 366 2.26 14.30 4.28
C ARG A 366 3.21 13.71 5.33
N TRP A 367 2.87 13.85 6.61
CA TRP A 367 3.73 13.49 7.74
C TRP A 367 3.90 11.98 7.89
N ARG A 368 2.80 11.22 7.79
CA ARG A 368 2.78 9.77 7.94
C ARG A 368 1.99 9.10 6.81
N PHE A 369 2.40 9.32 5.58
CA PHE A 369 1.70 8.80 4.40
C PHE A 369 1.33 7.32 4.52
N VAL A 370 0.03 7.02 4.41
CA VAL A 370 -0.49 5.66 4.35
C VAL A 370 -0.34 5.15 2.92
N CYS A 371 0.77 4.47 2.67
CA CYS A 371 0.91 3.56 1.53
C CYS A 371 1.13 2.17 2.10
N GLY A 372 0.33 1.18 1.67
CA GLY A 372 0.43 -0.18 2.21
C GLY A 372 1.83 -0.79 2.01
N PRO A 373 2.04 -2.02 2.46
CA PRO A 373 2.41 -2.31 3.86
C PRO A 373 3.42 -1.29 4.40
N GLU A 374 3.40 -1.02 5.71
CA GLU A 374 4.36 -0.21 6.50
C GLU A 374 5.86 -0.51 6.25
N ARG A 375 6.16 -1.52 5.43
CA ARG A 375 7.46 -2.10 5.22
C ARG A 375 8.05 -1.89 3.82
N SER A 376 7.32 -1.44 2.79
CA SER A 376 7.87 -1.40 1.41
C SER A 376 7.55 -0.19 0.55
N CYS A 377 6.59 0.67 0.92
CA CYS A 377 6.25 1.79 0.05
C CYS A 377 7.09 3.03 0.42
N VAL A 378 8.15 3.24 -0.36
CA VAL A 378 8.98 4.44 -0.29
C VAL A 378 8.46 5.45 -1.32
N LEU A 379 7.37 6.12 -0.94
CA LEU A 379 7.01 7.44 -1.46
C LEU A 379 7.08 8.41 -0.30
N THR A 380 8.28 8.58 0.28
CA THR A 380 8.55 9.74 1.12
C THR A 380 8.70 10.94 0.20
N PHE A 381 7.67 11.77 0.11
CA PHE A 381 7.81 13.13 -0.39
C PHE A 381 8.76 13.86 0.57
N ALA A 382 10.01 14.00 0.14
CA ALA A 382 11.05 14.67 0.91
C ALA A 382 10.55 16.04 1.37
N ASP A 383 10.82 16.31 2.65
CA ASP A 383 10.52 17.56 3.32
C ASP A 383 10.95 18.76 2.48
N ARG A 384 10.03 19.72 2.40
CA ARG A 384 10.07 21.06 1.75
C ARG A 384 9.28 21.10 0.45
N VAL A 385 8.30 22.00 0.45
CA VAL A 385 7.50 22.48 -0.69
C VAL A 385 6.21 21.68 -1.00
N LEU A 386 5.42 21.36 0.03
CA LEU A 386 3.95 21.25 -0.10
C LEU A 386 3.22 22.50 0.44
N LEU A 387 3.97 23.56 0.76
CA LEU A 387 3.48 24.92 1.03
C LEU A 387 3.78 25.85 -0.15
N ARG A 388 3.26 25.50 -1.33
CA ARG A 388 3.01 26.49 -2.38
C ARG A 388 1.59 26.30 -2.92
N LEU A 389 0.64 26.30 -1.99
CA LEU A 389 -0.72 26.68 -2.33
C LEU A 389 -0.66 28.16 -2.70
N GLU A 390 -1.03 28.45 -3.94
CA GLU A 390 -1.20 29.79 -4.47
C GLU A 390 -2.25 30.53 -3.64
N PHE A 391 -1.81 31.20 -2.57
CA PHE A 391 -2.51 32.36 -2.07
C PHE A 391 -2.22 33.49 -3.05
N HIS A 392 -3.13 33.71 -4.00
CA HIS A 392 -3.24 34.98 -4.70
C HIS A 392 -3.65 36.04 -3.67
N THR A 393 -2.66 36.57 -2.96
CA THR A 393 -2.77 37.86 -2.28
C THR A 393 -1.55 38.67 -2.70
N GLN A 394 -1.82 39.91 -3.11
CA GLN A 394 -0.87 40.82 -3.76
C GLN A 394 0.40 41.12 -2.96
N PRO A 395 1.48 41.59 -3.62
CA PRO A 395 2.79 41.69 -3.01
C PRO A 395 2.93 42.98 -2.21
N HIS A 396 3.07 42.88 -0.89
CA HIS A 396 3.74 43.92 -0.12
C HIS A 396 5.09 43.43 0.41
N ARG A 397 6.11 44.16 -0.06
CA ARG A 397 7.51 44.14 0.34
C ARG A 397 7.69 43.91 1.84
N MET A 398 8.53 42.97 2.22
CA MET A 398 9.46 43.16 3.33
C MET A 398 10.78 42.43 3.07
N THR A 399 11.84 43.13 3.45
CA THR A 399 13.22 43.04 3.00
C THR A 399 14.06 42.00 3.76
N ASN A 400 15.10 41.52 3.08
CA ASN A 400 16.20 40.70 3.59
C ASN A 400 16.71 41.12 4.99
N SER A 401 16.85 40.17 5.91
CA SER A 401 17.97 40.14 6.86
C SER A 401 18.12 38.78 7.55
N LYS A 402 19.20 38.08 7.15
CA LYS A 402 20.10 37.26 7.98
C LYS A 402 19.63 35.89 8.48
N ALA A 403 20.23 34.89 7.83
CA ALA A 403 20.54 33.58 8.37
C ALA A 403 21.24 33.66 9.73
N THR A 404 20.89 32.77 10.66
CA THR A 404 21.81 32.30 11.70
C THR A 404 21.47 30.86 12.06
N ILE A 405 22.51 30.04 11.94
CA ILE A 405 22.62 28.62 12.23
C ILE A 405 22.60 28.43 13.76
N PHE A 406 21.83 27.47 14.27
CA PHE A 406 22.16 26.81 15.54
C PHE A 406 21.98 25.30 15.39
N LEU A 407 23.11 24.64 15.13
CA LEU A 407 23.39 23.24 15.37
C LEU A 407 23.89 23.14 16.81
N LEU A 408 23.27 22.33 17.66
CA LEU A 408 23.96 21.78 18.82
C LEU A 408 23.44 20.37 19.11
N ALA A 409 24.37 19.44 18.97
CA ALA A 409 24.26 18.04 19.28
C ALA A 409 24.17 17.84 20.80
N LEU A 410 23.45 16.79 21.23
CA LEU A 410 23.87 16.01 22.37
C LEU A 410 23.51 14.54 22.12
N SER A 411 24.59 13.77 22.09
CA SER A 411 24.68 12.33 21.98
C SER A 411 24.86 11.79 23.41
N LEU A 412 24.33 10.58 23.64
CA LEU A 412 24.79 9.57 24.62
C LEU A 412 24.29 9.58 26.09
N HIS A 413 23.66 8.43 26.42
CA HIS A 413 23.83 7.54 27.60
C HIS A 413 22.71 7.34 28.65
N GLY A 414 22.54 6.05 29.03
CA GLY A 414 21.73 5.48 30.13
C GLY A 414 20.52 4.69 29.60
N THR A 415 20.44 3.35 29.43
CA THR A 415 20.81 2.14 30.20
C THR A 415 20.35 2.09 31.66
N ILE A 416 19.52 1.06 31.94
CA ILE A 416 19.13 0.42 33.23
C ILE A 416 17.99 1.14 33.96
N GLY A 417 16.92 0.52 34.49
CA GLY A 417 16.44 -0.86 34.73
C GLY A 417 14.99 -0.72 35.26
N ALA A 418 14.12 -1.73 35.36
CA ALA A 418 14.28 -3.16 35.60
C ALA A 418 13.22 -3.96 34.84
#